data_AF-A0A842NFC7-F1
#
_entry.id   AF-A0A842NFC7-F1
#
_cell.length_a   1.000
_cell.length_b   1.000
_cell.length_c   1.000
_cell.angle_alpha   90.00
_cell.angle_beta   90.00
_cell.angle_gamma   90.00
#
_symmetry.space_group_name_H-M   'P 1'
#
loop_
_entity.id
_entity.type
_entity.pdbx_description
1 polymer ?
#
loop_
_entity_poly.entity_id
_entity_poly.type
_entity_poly.pdbx_seq_one_letter_code
_entity_poly.pdbx_strand_id
1 'polypeptide(L)'
;MQQSVRWLIALLLALMLALPVSVVASGGDDDENDDDSDNDANDSENEDGDEREDRVKHDVDVDISGDEIKVELKREIGHDETKIEFKVDLSEAKFKLKFEEETGQLETEQKLEVVMQRLFEYVDANGNGAYDEGEVIASGYRIGDSGDSLSDSPDNGSVDWGQPTLSDITTGGISGKAMSARGTFGAESEGVFGLDIKVYGDFTMLNGSQLLPTEVKIDFIIENYPYTQNDSVLGLLLKTKTKQEQDRQNSDIDNNEEGVVATSSTDANAVSLGFAWKQTATVDGVDMPVHTTVMKSETETSEDEFEFKQRFVLGYARGDVIVHDPVAGVSYASAASAAVEEGKWYNLPGFGVLATLTAFIGTAFLVRPRTVNRINDSDIVLDSLGSVVQQS
;
A
#
# COMPACT_ATOMS: atom_id res chain seq x y z
N MET A 1 -42.97 1.04 4.92
CA MET A 1 -42.03 1.06 3.77
C MET A 1 -42.08 2.32 2.89
N GLN A 2 -43.14 3.15 2.90
CA GLN A 2 -43.21 4.35 2.02
C GLN A 2 -42.69 5.67 2.62
N GLN A 3 -42.31 5.72 3.91
CA GLN A 3 -41.75 6.93 4.53
C GLN A 3 -40.21 7.00 4.47
N SER A 4 -39.52 5.86 4.34
CA SER A 4 -38.06 5.80 4.24
C SER A 4 -37.52 6.22 2.86
N VAL A 5 -38.32 6.08 1.79
CA VAL A 5 -37.93 6.48 0.43
C VAL A 5 -37.97 8.00 0.24
N ARG A 6 -38.78 8.73 1.02
CA ARG A 6 -38.89 10.20 0.90
C ARG A 6 -37.71 10.96 1.49
N TRP A 7 -37.04 10.40 2.50
CA TRP A 7 -35.82 10.99 3.05
C TRP A 7 -34.59 10.76 2.16
N LEU A 8 -34.54 9.62 1.45
CA LEU A 8 -33.42 9.32 0.54
C LEU A 8 -33.40 10.25 -0.69
N ILE A 9 -34.57 10.62 -1.23
CA ILE A 9 -34.67 11.53 -2.37
C ILE A 9 -34.38 12.99 -1.96
N ALA A 10 -34.75 13.39 -0.73
CA ALA A 10 -34.42 14.73 -0.22
C ALA A 10 -32.90 14.90 0.03
N LEU A 11 -32.21 13.84 0.45
CA LEU A 11 -30.76 13.85 0.64
C LEU A 11 -30.00 13.92 -0.70
N LEU A 12 -30.51 13.25 -1.73
CA LEU A 12 -29.92 13.24 -3.08
C LEU A 12 -30.10 14.57 -3.84
N LEU A 13 -31.15 15.34 -3.52
CA LEU A 13 -31.40 16.67 -4.08
C LEU A 13 -30.63 17.80 -3.37
N ALA A 14 -30.21 17.60 -2.12
CA ALA A 14 -29.35 18.55 -1.41
C ALA A 14 -27.88 18.47 -1.86
N LEU A 15 -27.44 17.33 -2.38
CA LEU A 15 -26.06 17.11 -2.81
C LEU A 15 -25.73 17.72 -4.20
N MET A 16 -26.74 18.09 -4.99
CA MET A 16 -26.54 18.70 -6.33
C MET A 16 -26.42 20.24 -6.34
N LEU A 17 -26.37 20.90 -5.16
CA LEU A 17 -26.30 22.37 -5.06
C LEU A 17 -24.99 22.91 -4.48
N ALA A 18 -23.96 22.08 -4.32
CA ALA A 18 -22.64 22.52 -3.87
C ALA A 18 -21.57 22.13 -4.90
N LEU A 19 -21.56 22.82 -6.05
CA LEU A 19 -20.37 22.88 -6.91
C LEU A 19 -19.79 24.30 -6.81
N PRO A 20 -18.55 24.49 -6.33
CA PRO A 20 -17.85 25.73 -6.57
C PRO A 20 -17.50 25.82 -8.06
N VAL A 21 -18.08 26.82 -8.73
CA VAL A 21 -17.62 27.23 -10.07
C VAL A 21 -16.35 28.05 -9.86
N SER A 22 -15.18 27.43 -10.01
CA SER A 22 -13.93 28.15 -10.12
C SER A 22 -13.77 28.67 -11.56
N VAL A 23 -14.06 29.95 -11.75
CA VAL A 23 -13.70 30.71 -12.95
C VAL A 23 -12.24 31.10 -12.81
N VAL A 24 -11.36 30.45 -13.57
CA VAL A 24 -10.01 30.97 -13.83
C VAL A 24 -10.13 32.07 -14.88
N ALA A 25 -10.05 33.32 -14.43
CA ALA A 25 -9.81 34.47 -15.29
C ALA A 25 -8.29 34.68 -15.39
N SER A 26 -7.74 34.27 -16.53
CA SER A 26 -6.40 34.62 -17.01
C SER A 26 -6.32 36.14 -17.23
N GLY A 27 -5.24 36.76 -16.74
CA GLY A 27 -5.01 38.19 -16.79
C GLY A 27 -4.62 38.74 -18.16
N GLY A 28 -4.50 40.07 -18.19
CA GLY A 28 -3.91 40.87 -19.25
C GLY A 28 -3.99 42.35 -18.87
N ASP A 29 -2.92 43.06 -19.22
CA ASP A 29 -2.72 44.52 -19.25
C ASP A 29 -2.05 45.08 -17.97
N ASP A 30 -0.73 45.26 -18.01
CA ASP A 30 0.03 46.39 -18.59
C ASP A 30 -0.01 47.60 -17.65
N ASP A 31 1.13 47.95 -17.07
CA ASP A 31 1.53 49.36 -16.93
C ASP A 31 3.04 49.47 -16.69
N GLU A 32 3.66 50.06 -17.71
CA GLU A 32 5.01 50.61 -17.74
C GLU A 32 5.14 51.70 -16.67
N ASN A 33 6.26 51.70 -15.93
CA ASN A 33 6.83 52.95 -15.44
C ASN A 33 8.34 52.79 -15.33
N ASP A 34 8.99 53.37 -16.32
CA ASP A 34 10.33 53.94 -16.23
C ASP A 34 10.38 54.94 -15.08
N ASP A 35 11.37 54.82 -14.20
CA ASP A 35 11.95 56.00 -13.55
C ASP A 35 13.42 55.75 -13.21
N ASP A 36 14.26 56.40 -14.01
CA ASP A 36 15.69 56.58 -13.83
C ASP A 36 15.97 57.29 -12.51
N SER A 37 16.81 56.70 -11.67
CA SER A 37 17.49 57.40 -10.58
C SER A 37 18.90 56.85 -10.42
N ASP A 38 19.81 57.44 -11.18
CA ASP A 38 21.25 57.47 -10.91
C ASP A 38 21.51 57.81 -9.43
N ASN A 39 22.15 56.90 -8.71
CA ASN A 39 22.85 57.27 -7.48
C ASN A 39 24.09 56.37 -7.25
N ASP A 40 25.21 56.98 -7.60
CA ASP A 40 26.56 56.86 -7.04
C ASP A 40 26.85 55.74 -6.03
N ALA A 41 27.77 54.88 -6.49
CA ALA A 41 28.99 54.51 -5.79
C ALA A 41 28.87 54.21 -4.29
N ASN A 42 28.49 52.98 -3.96
CA ASN A 42 29.06 52.33 -2.79
C ASN A 42 29.47 50.89 -3.12
N ASP A 43 30.79 50.76 -3.17
CA ASP A 43 31.58 49.57 -3.33
C ASP A 43 31.37 48.66 -2.10
N SER A 44 30.44 47.73 -2.20
CA SER A 44 30.42 46.54 -1.34
C SER A 44 30.23 45.32 -2.24
N GLU A 45 31.37 44.74 -2.62
CA GLU A 45 31.51 43.37 -3.09
C GLU A 45 30.78 42.41 -2.13
N ASN A 46 29.49 42.18 -2.38
CA ASN A 46 28.76 41.03 -1.87
C ASN A 46 28.38 40.19 -3.10
N GLU A 47 29.39 39.62 -3.74
CA GLU A 47 29.27 38.50 -4.66
C GLU A 47 28.92 37.23 -3.87
N ASP A 48 27.73 37.15 -3.31
CA ASP A 48 27.19 35.91 -2.71
C ASP A 48 25.74 35.74 -3.16
N GLY A 49 25.53 35.86 -4.47
CA GLY A 49 24.27 35.61 -5.16
C GLY A 49 24.23 34.21 -5.77
N ASP A 50 24.63 33.18 -5.03
CA ASP A 50 24.36 31.80 -5.41
C ASP A 50 22.89 31.51 -5.06
N GLU A 51 22.01 31.87 -5.99
CA GLU A 51 20.66 31.34 -6.10
C GLU A 51 20.75 29.82 -6.23
N ARG A 52 20.84 29.14 -5.08
CA ARG A 52 20.68 27.70 -4.96
C ARG A 52 19.23 27.35 -5.31
N GLU A 53 18.95 27.24 -6.61
CA GLU A 53 17.92 26.32 -7.08
C GLU A 53 18.41 24.90 -6.78
N ASP A 54 18.37 24.51 -5.50
CA ASP A 54 18.55 23.13 -5.05
C ASP A 54 17.31 22.34 -5.53
N ARG A 55 17.24 22.11 -6.84
CA ARG A 55 16.24 21.23 -7.43
C ARG A 55 16.54 19.85 -6.89
N VAL A 56 15.66 19.38 -6.02
CA VAL A 56 15.65 18.01 -5.49
C VAL A 56 15.64 17.05 -6.67
N LYS A 57 16.80 16.45 -6.98
CA LYS A 57 16.90 15.39 -7.99
C LYS A 57 16.84 14.05 -7.27
N HIS A 58 16.01 13.14 -7.80
CA HIS A 58 16.03 11.74 -7.40
C HIS A 58 16.87 10.99 -8.43
N ASP A 59 17.98 10.40 -7.99
CA ASP A 59 18.75 9.50 -8.83
C ASP A 59 18.11 8.11 -8.75
N VAL A 60 17.82 7.54 -9.91
CA VAL A 60 17.24 6.19 -10.05
C VAL A 60 18.33 5.27 -10.58
N ASP A 61 18.79 4.36 -9.73
CA ASP A 61 19.71 3.29 -10.11
C ASP A 61 18.95 1.96 -10.22
N VAL A 62 19.22 1.20 -11.28
CA VAL A 62 18.56 -0.09 -11.53
C VAL A 62 19.57 -1.13 -11.91
N ASP A 63 19.58 -2.24 -11.16
CA ASP A 63 20.44 -3.39 -11.38
C ASP A 63 19.61 -4.65 -11.59
N ILE A 64 20.07 -5.52 -12.50
CA ILE A 64 19.48 -6.84 -12.74
C ILE A 64 20.58 -7.87 -12.64
N SER A 65 20.39 -8.83 -11.73
CA SER A 65 21.34 -9.92 -11.50
C SER A 65 20.61 -11.26 -11.37
N GLY A 66 20.63 -12.05 -12.43
CA GLY A 66 19.92 -13.32 -12.50
C GLY A 66 18.41 -13.12 -12.35
N ASP A 67 17.85 -13.64 -11.26
CA ASP A 67 16.42 -13.59 -10.96
C ASP A 67 16.04 -12.41 -10.05
N GLU A 68 17.00 -11.52 -9.77
CA GLU A 68 16.83 -10.35 -8.92
C GLU A 68 16.80 -9.07 -9.75
N ILE A 69 15.79 -8.23 -9.48
CA ILE A 69 15.69 -6.86 -9.99
C ILE A 69 15.79 -5.93 -8.78
N LYS A 70 16.70 -4.96 -8.82
CA LYS A 70 16.88 -3.97 -7.76
C LYS A 70 16.74 -2.57 -8.33
N VAL A 71 15.95 -1.74 -7.66
CA VAL A 71 15.77 -0.32 -7.94
C VAL A 71 16.11 0.43 -6.67
N GLU A 72 17.07 1.35 -6.74
CA GLU A 72 17.37 2.29 -5.66
C GLU A 72 17.00 3.70 -6.08
N LEU A 73 16.27 4.41 -5.22
CA LEU A 73 16.02 5.83 -5.33
C LEU A 73 16.63 6.53 -4.12
N LYS A 74 17.46 7.53 -4.39
CA LYS A 74 18.13 8.31 -3.34
C LYS A 74 17.77 9.78 -3.45
N ARG A 75 17.60 10.40 -2.29
CA ARG A 75 17.39 11.83 -2.13
C ARG A 75 18.27 12.33 -0.98
N GLU A 76 19.07 13.33 -1.27
CA GLU A 76 19.92 14.01 -0.28
C GLU A 76 19.46 15.47 -0.14
N ILE A 77 19.20 15.93 1.09
CA ILE A 77 18.96 17.34 1.40
C ILE A 77 19.80 17.75 2.61
N GLY A 78 20.87 18.50 2.37
CA GLY A 78 21.76 18.94 3.45
C GLY A 78 22.48 17.76 4.10
N HIS A 79 22.06 17.40 5.33
CA HIS A 79 22.58 16.25 6.07
C HIS A 79 21.59 15.08 6.15
N ASP A 80 20.40 15.24 5.60
CA ASP A 80 19.36 14.22 5.63
C ASP A 80 19.45 13.37 4.35
N GLU A 81 19.53 12.04 4.52
CA GLU A 81 19.50 11.07 3.42
C GLU A 81 18.21 10.26 3.50
N THR A 82 17.51 10.16 2.37
CA THR A 82 16.38 9.27 2.20
C THR A 82 16.70 8.27 1.11
N LYS A 83 16.52 6.98 1.43
CA LYS A 83 16.70 5.88 0.48
C LYS A 83 15.43 5.05 0.37
N ILE A 84 15.01 4.81 -0.86
CA ILE A 84 13.95 3.86 -1.20
C ILE A 84 14.58 2.75 -2.03
N GLU A 85 14.47 1.52 -1.56
CA GLU A 85 14.93 0.35 -2.29
C GLU A 85 13.73 -0.53 -2.62
N PHE A 86 13.51 -0.79 -3.91
CA PHE A 86 12.54 -1.74 -4.41
C PHE A 86 13.27 -2.93 -5.02
N LYS A 87 13.00 -4.13 -4.53
CA LYS A 87 13.64 -5.37 -4.93
C LYS A 87 12.60 -6.41 -5.32
N VAL A 88 12.84 -7.11 -6.42
CA VAL A 88 12.04 -8.25 -6.87
C VAL A 88 12.93 -9.47 -6.92
N ASP A 89 12.51 -10.53 -6.25
CA ASP A 89 13.09 -11.85 -6.33
C ASP A 89 12.10 -12.75 -7.06
N LEU A 90 12.41 -13.10 -8.31
CA LEU A 90 11.52 -13.92 -9.14
C LEU A 90 11.45 -15.37 -8.63
N SER A 91 12.55 -15.91 -8.11
CA SER A 91 12.60 -17.28 -7.58
C SER A 91 11.65 -17.47 -6.40
N GLU A 92 11.54 -16.46 -5.55
CA GLU A 92 10.60 -16.44 -4.43
C GLU A 92 9.26 -15.79 -4.77
N ALA A 93 9.12 -15.21 -5.96
CA ALA A 93 7.99 -14.38 -6.40
C ALA A 93 7.65 -13.29 -5.37
N LYS A 94 8.69 -12.61 -4.86
CA LYS A 94 8.63 -11.70 -3.73
C LYS A 94 9.09 -10.30 -4.14
N PHE A 95 8.27 -9.31 -3.83
CA PHE A 95 8.64 -7.90 -3.82
C PHE A 95 9.04 -7.47 -2.42
N LYS A 96 10.02 -6.59 -2.34
CA LYS A 96 10.40 -5.89 -1.13
C LYS A 96 10.57 -4.42 -1.42
N LEU A 97 9.79 -3.60 -0.74
CA LEU A 97 9.95 -2.17 -0.67
C LEU A 97 10.55 -1.84 0.70
N LYS A 98 11.65 -1.10 0.69
CA LYS A 98 12.37 -0.69 1.88
C LYS A 98 12.53 0.83 1.84
N PHE A 99 12.21 1.47 2.95
CA PHE A 99 12.42 2.89 3.17
C PHE A 99 13.37 3.07 4.35
N GLU A 100 14.42 3.85 4.13
CA GLU A 100 15.37 4.28 5.15
C GLU A 100 15.43 5.80 5.14
N GLU A 101 15.31 6.39 6.31
CA GLU A 101 15.52 7.83 6.53
C GLU A 101 16.48 7.99 7.70
N GLU A 102 17.61 8.64 7.42
CA GLU A 102 18.60 9.03 8.42
C GLU A 102 18.55 10.55 8.55
N THR A 103 18.05 11.01 9.69
CA THR A 103 18.15 12.40 10.12
C THR A 103 19.10 12.47 11.31
N GLY A 104 19.72 13.62 11.56
CA GLY A 104 20.70 13.77 12.65
C GLY A 104 20.19 13.46 14.08
N GLN A 105 18.92 13.10 14.26
CA GLN A 105 18.32 12.70 15.54
C GLN A 105 17.56 11.36 15.49
N LEU A 106 17.30 10.80 14.31
CA LEU A 106 16.37 9.69 14.14
C LEU A 106 16.71 8.88 12.88
N GLU A 107 16.86 7.58 13.07
CA GLU A 107 16.93 6.57 12.01
C GLU A 107 15.59 5.83 11.98
N THR A 108 14.92 5.83 10.83
CA THR A 108 13.67 5.08 10.63
C THR A 108 13.83 4.10 9.47
N GLU A 109 13.48 2.85 9.72
CA GLU A 109 13.46 1.80 8.71
C GLU A 109 12.05 1.20 8.62
N GLN A 110 11.46 1.26 7.42
CA GLN A 110 10.21 0.58 7.12
C GLN A 110 10.43 -0.44 5.99
N LYS A 111 9.80 -1.60 6.11
CA LYS A 111 9.88 -2.69 5.13
C LYS A 111 8.47 -3.17 4.80
N LEU A 112 8.16 -3.27 3.52
CA LEU A 112 6.96 -3.91 2.99
C LEU A 112 7.39 -5.04 2.06
N GLU A 113 6.97 -6.25 2.38
CA GLU A 113 7.21 -7.44 1.57
C GLU A 113 5.87 -7.93 1.02
N VAL A 114 5.82 -8.22 -0.28
CA VAL A 114 4.65 -8.76 -0.97
C VAL A 114 5.07 -10.04 -1.69
N VAL A 115 4.51 -11.17 -1.30
CA VAL A 115 4.79 -12.49 -1.89
C VAL A 115 3.58 -12.92 -2.71
N MET A 116 3.80 -13.18 -3.99
CA MET A 116 2.82 -13.82 -4.87
C MET A 116 3.00 -15.32 -4.74
N GLN A 117 2.03 -15.98 -4.11
CA GLN A 117 2.21 -17.37 -3.71
C GLN A 117 1.74 -18.32 -4.80
N ARG A 118 0.55 -18.07 -5.36
CA ARG A 118 -0.13 -19.03 -6.23
C ARG A 118 -1.13 -18.40 -7.18
N LEU A 119 -1.21 -18.94 -8.39
CA LEU A 119 -2.36 -18.81 -9.29
C LEU A 119 -3.19 -20.09 -9.21
N PHE A 120 -4.50 -19.98 -8.97
CA PHE A 120 -5.35 -21.15 -8.82
C PHE A 120 -6.75 -20.96 -9.38
N GLU A 121 -7.32 -22.03 -9.90
CA GLU A 121 -8.70 -22.12 -10.37
C GLU A 121 -9.59 -22.57 -9.20
N TYR A 122 -10.69 -21.87 -8.96
CA TYR A 122 -11.69 -22.29 -7.98
C TYR A 122 -13.10 -22.23 -8.55
N VAL A 123 -13.99 -23.08 -8.03
CA VAL A 123 -15.41 -23.09 -8.41
C VAL A 123 -16.15 -22.12 -7.50
N ASP A 124 -16.53 -20.97 -8.04
CA ASP A 124 -17.33 -19.96 -7.36
C ASP A 124 -18.79 -20.44 -7.27
N ALA A 125 -19.13 -21.06 -6.13
CA ALA A 125 -20.42 -21.72 -5.97
C ALA A 125 -21.58 -20.73 -5.81
N ASN A 126 -21.29 -19.49 -5.40
CA ASN A 126 -22.29 -18.48 -5.09
C ASN A 126 -22.36 -17.34 -6.12
N GLY A 127 -21.44 -17.31 -7.07
CA GLY A 127 -21.37 -16.36 -8.18
C GLY A 127 -20.96 -14.95 -7.77
N ASN A 128 -20.23 -14.78 -6.66
CA ASN A 128 -19.80 -13.46 -6.16
C ASN A 128 -18.46 -13.00 -6.77
N GLY A 129 -17.77 -13.85 -7.54
CA GLY A 129 -16.47 -13.61 -8.16
C GLY A 129 -15.28 -13.59 -7.20
N ALA A 130 -15.51 -13.82 -5.90
CA ALA A 130 -14.53 -13.82 -4.83
C ALA A 130 -14.30 -15.26 -4.34
N TYR A 131 -13.08 -15.57 -3.93
CA TYR A 131 -12.82 -16.86 -3.30
C TYR A 131 -13.40 -16.88 -1.88
N ASP A 132 -14.21 -17.88 -1.58
CA ASP A 132 -14.72 -18.14 -0.24
C ASP A 132 -14.03 -19.36 0.39
N GLU A 133 -13.75 -19.30 1.70
CA GLU A 133 -13.09 -20.41 2.40
C GLU A 133 -13.93 -21.70 2.31
N GLY A 134 -13.32 -22.76 1.78
CA GLY A 134 -13.98 -24.06 1.57
C GLY A 134 -14.48 -24.29 0.15
N GLU A 135 -14.36 -23.31 -0.76
CA GLU A 135 -14.60 -23.54 -2.18
C GLU A 135 -13.59 -24.53 -2.78
N VAL A 136 -14.03 -25.25 -3.80
CA VAL A 136 -13.23 -26.28 -4.43
C VAL A 136 -12.18 -25.63 -5.32
N ILE A 137 -10.91 -25.87 -4.99
CA ILE A 137 -9.78 -25.49 -5.84
C ILE A 137 -9.53 -26.61 -6.84
N ALA A 138 -9.76 -26.32 -8.13
CA ALA A 138 -9.68 -27.31 -9.21
C ALA A 138 -8.24 -27.53 -9.71
N SER A 139 -7.45 -26.46 -9.78
CA SER A 139 -6.03 -26.50 -10.15
C SER A 139 -5.25 -25.36 -9.50
N GLY A 140 -3.94 -25.49 -9.38
CA GLY A 140 -3.09 -24.42 -8.85
C GLY A 140 -1.61 -24.56 -9.19
N TYR A 141 -0.99 -23.44 -9.55
CA TYR A 141 0.42 -23.32 -9.90
C TYR A 141 1.13 -22.38 -8.94
N ARG A 142 2.26 -22.82 -8.36
CA ARG A 142 3.11 -21.96 -7.54
C ARG A 142 3.77 -20.89 -8.42
N ILE A 143 3.87 -19.67 -7.93
CA ILE A 143 4.54 -18.59 -8.66
C ILE A 143 6.02 -18.50 -8.28
N GLY A 144 6.34 -18.76 -7.02
CA GLY A 144 7.71 -18.87 -6.52
C GLY A 144 7.84 -19.98 -5.48
N ASP A 145 9.06 -20.17 -5.00
CA ASP A 145 9.39 -21.22 -4.02
C ASP A 145 8.94 -20.87 -2.59
N SER A 146 8.55 -19.61 -2.36
CA SER A 146 8.16 -19.12 -1.05
C SER A 146 6.63 -19.13 -0.86
N GLY A 147 6.16 -19.70 0.25
CA GLY A 147 4.78 -19.53 0.73
C GLY A 147 4.05 -20.81 1.11
N ASP A 148 3.18 -20.68 2.11
CA ASP A 148 2.28 -21.77 2.47
C ASP A 148 1.25 -21.98 1.34
N SER A 149 0.86 -23.22 1.08
CA SER A 149 -0.28 -23.47 0.18
C SER A 149 -1.60 -23.22 0.90
N LEU A 150 -2.67 -22.93 0.14
CA LEU A 150 -4.02 -23.17 0.65
C LEU A 150 -4.17 -24.67 0.92
N SER A 151 -4.81 -25.02 2.04
CA SER A 151 -5.13 -26.40 2.37
C SER A 151 -5.87 -27.05 1.21
N ASP A 152 -5.53 -28.29 0.89
CA ASP A 152 -6.16 -29.11 -0.16
C ASP A 152 -6.05 -28.56 -1.60
N SER A 153 -5.24 -27.53 -1.84
CA SER A 153 -5.01 -26.99 -3.18
C SER A 153 -4.11 -27.92 -4.01
N PRO A 154 -4.57 -28.40 -5.19
CA PRO A 154 -3.77 -29.24 -6.08
C PRO A 154 -2.49 -28.55 -6.53
N ASP A 155 -1.37 -29.26 -6.47
CA ASP A 155 -0.07 -28.81 -7.00
C ASP A 155 0.13 -29.29 -8.44
N ASN A 156 -0.23 -28.44 -9.39
CA ASN A 156 -0.10 -28.72 -10.82
C ASN A 156 1.24 -28.28 -11.39
N GLY A 157 2.15 -27.75 -10.56
CA GLY A 157 3.48 -27.29 -10.98
C GLY A 157 3.80 -25.88 -10.47
N SER A 158 4.84 -25.29 -11.05
CA SER A 158 5.32 -23.96 -10.74
C SER A 158 5.57 -23.15 -12.01
N VAL A 159 5.60 -21.84 -11.86
CA VAL A 159 6.09 -20.91 -12.88
C VAL A 159 7.59 -21.10 -13.06
N ASP A 160 8.01 -21.36 -14.29
CA ASP A 160 9.40 -21.41 -14.73
C ASP A 160 9.78 -20.04 -15.28
N TRP A 161 10.50 -19.25 -14.48
CA TRP A 161 10.86 -17.86 -14.81
C TRP A 161 11.95 -17.79 -15.87
N GLY A 162 11.69 -16.98 -16.90
CA GLY A 162 12.71 -16.53 -17.84
C GLY A 162 13.55 -15.40 -17.27
N GLN A 163 14.65 -15.10 -17.97
CA GLN A 163 15.52 -13.96 -17.61
C GLN A 163 14.75 -12.64 -17.76
N PRO A 164 14.76 -11.77 -16.73
CA PRO A 164 14.15 -10.46 -16.83
C PRO A 164 14.90 -9.56 -17.82
N THR A 165 14.18 -8.61 -18.40
CA THR A 165 14.73 -7.61 -19.32
C THR A 165 14.64 -6.21 -18.72
N LEU A 166 15.59 -5.34 -19.07
CA LEU A 166 15.63 -3.92 -18.70
C LEU A 166 15.63 -3.08 -19.97
N SER A 167 14.87 -1.99 -19.95
CA SER A 167 14.87 -0.99 -21.02
C SER A 167 14.69 0.41 -20.47
N ASP A 168 15.33 1.37 -21.14
CA ASP A 168 15.07 2.78 -20.92
C ASP A 168 13.76 3.17 -21.60
N ILE A 169 12.91 3.91 -20.88
CA ILE A 169 11.62 4.40 -21.39
C ILE A 169 11.52 5.91 -21.21
N THR A 170 10.63 6.53 -22.01
CA THR A 170 10.31 7.95 -21.86
C THR A 170 8.80 8.14 -21.99
N THR A 171 8.20 8.75 -20.98
CA THR A 171 6.75 9.01 -20.94
C THR A 171 6.55 10.50 -20.64
N GLY A 172 5.90 11.23 -21.55
CA GLY A 172 5.69 12.67 -21.35
C GLY A 172 6.98 13.50 -21.25
N GLY A 173 8.09 13.02 -21.81
CA GLY A 173 9.40 13.66 -21.70
C GLY A 173 10.17 13.32 -20.43
N ILE A 174 9.59 12.53 -19.52
CA ILE A 174 10.25 12.04 -18.31
C ILE A 174 10.90 10.69 -18.59
N SER A 175 12.20 10.60 -18.32
CA SER A 175 12.97 9.35 -18.42
C SER A 175 12.61 8.40 -17.28
N GLY A 176 12.52 7.11 -17.59
CA GLY A 176 12.28 6.05 -16.62
C GLY A 176 12.92 4.74 -17.05
N LYS A 177 12.71 3.70 -16.24
CA LYS A 177 13.12 2.33 -16.51
C LYS A 177 11.90 1.44 -16.59
N ALA A 178 11.84 0.57 -17.60
CA ALA A 178 10.89 -0.54 -17.67
C ALA A 178 11.63 -1.86 -17.53
N MET A 179 11.12 -2.71 -16.65
CA MET A 179 11.56 -4.09 -16.50
C MET A 179 10.44 -5.03 -16.85
N SER A 180 10.75 -6.15 -17.48
CA SER A 180 9.77 -7.17 -17.85
C SER A 180 10.30 -8.55 -17.51
N ALA A 181 9.55 -9.29 -16.69
CA ALA A 181 9.80 -10.68 -16.35
C ALA A 181 8.61 -11.54 -16.82
N ARG A 182 8.90 -12.70 -17.40
CA ARG A 182 7.89 -13.66 -17.88
C ARG A 182 8.31 -15.04 -17.44
N GLY A 183 7.39 -15.79 -16.87
CA GLY A 183 7.55 -17.21 -16.59
C GLY A 183 6.42 -18.02 -17.20
N THR A 184 6.70 -19.28 -17.53
CA THR A 184 5.72 -20.19 -18.13
C THR A 184 5.27 -21.25 -17.15
N PHE A 185 4.05 -21.75 -17.29
CA PHE A 185 3.51 -22.84 -16.48
C PHE A 185 2.50 -23.66 -17.29
N GLY A 186 2.05 -24.79 -16.74
CA GLY A 186 1.20 -25.74 -17.45
C GLY A 186 1.98 -26.96 -17.96
N ALA A 187 1.27 -27.93 -18.52
CA ALA A 187 1.88 -29.22 -18.91
C ALA A 187 2.79 -29.08 -20.14
N GLU A 188 2.51 -28.09 -20.98
CA GLU A 188 3.20 -27.80 -22.24
C GLU A 188 3.71 -26.35 -22.27
N SER A 189 3.88 -25.71 -21.10
CA SER A 189 4.27 -24.29 -20.97
C SER A 189 3.31 -23.34 -21.69
N GLU A 190 2.02 -23.69 -21.71
CA GLU A 190 0.97 -22.94 -22.38
C GLU A 190 0.58 -21.64 -21.65
N GLY A 191 0.68 -21.64 -20.32
CA GLY A 191 0.33 -20.50 -19.48
C GLY A 191 1.53 -19.58 -19.25
N VAL A 192 1.28 -18.28 -19.12
CA VAL A 192 2.29 -17.27 -18.80
C VAL A 192 1.87 -16.49 -17.56
N PHE A 193 2.80 -16.32 -16.64
CA PHE A 193 2.70 -15.31 -15.58
C PHE A 193 3.81 -14.29 -15.76
N GLY A 194 3.48 -13.02 -15.70
CA GLY A 194 4.38 -11.93 -16.05
C GLY A 194 4.27 -10.74 -15.11
N LEU A 195 5.37 -10.01 -15.02
CA LEU A 195 5.49 -8.75 -14.31
C LEU A 195 6.06 -7.71 -15.27
N ASP A 196 5.36 -6.59 -15.46
CA ASP A 196 5.94 -5.38 -16.04
C ASP A 196 6.08 -4.31 -14.97
N ILE A 197 7.30 -3.83 -14.77
CA ILE A 197 7.64 -2.91 -13.68
C ILE A 197 8.12 -1.61 -14.32
N LYS A 198 7.60 -0.47 -13.88
CA LYS A 198 7.99 0.85 -14.40
C LYS A 198 8.30 1.79 -13.25
N VAL A 199 9.43 2.49 -13.36
CA VAL A 199 9.93 3.45 -12.37
C VAL A 199 10.37 4.72 -13.07
N TYR A 200 10.12 5.86 -12.45
CA TYR A 200 10.50 7.19 -12.95
C TYR A 200 11.13 8.00 -11.82
N GLY A 201 12.14 8.81 -12.14
CA GLY A 201 12.80 9.70 -11.17
C GLY A 201 12.06 11.02 -10.93
N ASP A 202 10.95 11.25 -11.63
CA ASP A 202 10.14 12.45 -11.54
C ASP A 202 8.64 12.11 -11.69
N PHE A 203 7.77 13.03 -11.30
CA PHE A 203 6.32 12.89 -11.42
C PHE A 203 5.93 12.59 -12.87
N THR A 204 5.24 11.47 -13.06
CA THR A 204 4.90 10.99 -14.40
C THR A 204 3.42 10.68 -14.50
N MET A 205 2.77 11.18 -15.55
CA MET A 205 1.38 10.79 -15.85
C MET A 205 1.38 9.50 -16.67
N LEU A 206 0.83 8.43 -16.10
CA LEU A 206 0.69 7.12 -16.74
C LEU A 206 -0.81 6.73 -16.78
N ASN A 207 -1.36 6.58 -17.99
CA ASN A 207 -2.76 6.19 -18.21
C ASN A 207 -3.78 7.07 -17.46
N GLY A 208 -3.51 8.38 -17.34
CA GLY A 208 -4.37 9.34 -16.64
C GLY A 208 -4.20 9.38 -15.12
N SER A 209 -3.38 8.50 -14.53
CA SER A 209 -2.97 8.56 -13.13
C SER A 209 -1.58 9.17 -12.99
N GLN A 210 -1.36 9.94 -11.94
CA GLN A 210 -0.04 10.41 -11.56
C GLN A 210 0.69 9.30 -10.82
N LEU A 211 1.95 9.05 -11.20
CA LEU A 211 2.89 8.19 -10.49
C LEU A 211 3.95 9.09 -9.85
N LEU A 212 4.15 8.94 -8.55
CA LEU A 212 5.15 9.68 -7.78
C LEU A 212 6.56 9.13 -8.06
N PRO A 213 7.62 9.94 -7.87
CA PRO A 213 9.00 9.43 -7.94
C PRO A 213 9.26 8.30 -6.95
N THR A 214 8.56 8.28 -5.81
CA THR A 214 8.69 7.28 -4.75
C THR A 214 7.80 6.05 -4.96
N GLU A 215 7.23 5.89 -6.15
CA GLU A 215 6.33 4.80 -6.52
C GLU A 215 6.87 3.97 -7.68
N VAL A 216 6.51 2.69 -7.62
CA VAL A 216 6.79 1.69 -8.64
C VAL A 216 5.46 1.18 -9.16
N LYS A 217 5.25 1.31 -10.47
CA LYS A 217 4.12 0.68 -11.15
C LYS A 217 4.46 -0.76 -11.46
N ILE A 218 3.58 -1.69 -11.09
CA ILE A 218 3.74 -3.13 -11.33
C ILE A 218 2.49 -3.60 -12.09
N ASP A 219 2.64 -4.23 -13.24
CA ASP A 219 1.55 -4.82 -14.01
C ASP A 219 1.67 -6.35 -13.88
N PHE A 220 0.65 -6.99 -13.31
CA PHE A 220 0.51 -8.45 -13.30
C PHE A 220 -0.12 -8.88 -14.61
N ILE A 221 0.52 -9.83 -15.28
CA ILE A 221 0.07 -10.36 -16.57
C ILE A 221 -0.13 -11.86 -16.42
N ILE A 222 -1.33 -12.34 -16.75
CA ILE A 222 -1.66 -13.76 -16.78
C ILE A 222 -2.21 -14.06 -18.17
N GLU A 223 -1.59 -15.00 -18.87
CA GLU A 223 -2.03 -15.42 -20.20
C GLU A 223 -2.28 -16.93 -20.22
N ASN A 224 -3.34 -17.34 -20.92
CA ASN A 224 -3.71 -18.72 -21.23
C ASN A 224 -3.68 -19.65 -20.00
N TYR A 225 -4.30 -19.23 -18.89
CA TYR A 225 -4.41 -20.11 -17.73
C TYR A 225 -5.15 -21.41 -18.13
N PRO A 226 -4.61 -22.61 -17.83
CA PRO A 226 -5.17 -23.88 -18.29
C PRO A 226 -6.34 -24.32 -17.41
N TYR A 227 -7.49 -23.66 -17.54
CA TYR A 227 -8.71 -23.97 -16.80
C TYR A 227 -9.17 -25.43 -17.03
N THR A 228 -9.54 -26.11 -15.96
CA THR A 228 -10.00 -27.50 -15.97
C THR A 228 -11.52 -27.64 -15.86
N GLN A 229 -12.20 -26.61 -15.35
CA GLN A 229 -13.66 -26.51 -15.26
C GLN A 229 -14.18 -25.40 -16.17
N ASN A 230 -15.48 -25.39 -16.47
CA ASN A 230 -16.10 -24.37 -17.35
C ASN A 230 -16.71 -23.20 -16.58
N ASP A 231 -17.05 -23.42 -15.31
CA ASP A 231 -17.75 -22.52 -14.40
C ASP A 231 -16.85 -22.03 -13.25
N SER A 232 -15.55 -22.02 -13.49
CA SER A 232 -14.53 -21.61 -12.54
C SER A 232 -14.02 -20.20 -12.77
N VAL A 233 -13.34 -19.69 -11.74
CA VAL A 233 -12.78 -18.35 -11.64
C VAL A 233 -11.29 -18.46 -11.28
N LEU A 234 -10.50 -17.45 -11.63
CA LEU A 234 -9.07 -17.42 -11.32
C LEU A 234 -8.81 -16.63 -10.03
N GLY A 235 -8.00 -17.20 -9.14
CA GLY A 235 -7.51 -16.56 -7.93
C GLY A 235 -5.99 -16.36 -7.96
N LEU A 236 -5.53 -15.18 -7.56
CA LEU A 236 -4.13 -14.91 -7.21
C LEU A 236 -4.01 -14.77 -5.70
N LEU A 237 -3.32 -15.71 -5.06
CA LEU A 237 -3.02 -15.67 -3.63
C LEU A 237 -1.78 -14.80 -3.37
N LEU A 238 -1.95 -13.77 -2.55
CA LEU A 238 -0.87 -12.90 -2.09
C LEU A 238 -0.73 -12.95 -0.57
N LYS A 239 0.49 -12.71 -0.11
CA LYS A 239 0.80 -12.45 1.29
C LYS A 239 1.60 -11.16 1.39
N THR A 240 1.20 -10.26 2.26
CA THR A 240 1.96 -9.06 2.60
C THR A 240 2.50 -9.15 4.02
N LYS A 241 3.66 -8.57 4.24
CA LYS A 241 4.28 -8.39 5.55
C LYS A 241 4.82 -6.97 5.60
N THR A 242 4.38 -6.18 6.56
CA THR A 242 4.95 -4.86 6.83
C THR A 242 5.66 -4.90 8.17
N LYS A 243 6.87 -4.37 8.22
CA LYS A 243 7.69 -4.29 9.43
C LYS A 243 8.20 -2.86 9.59
N GLN A 244 8.09 -2.33 10.79
CA GLN A 244 8.60 -1.02 11.17
C GLN A 244 9.52 -1.17 12.37
N GLU A 245 10.74 -0.64 12.25
CA GLU A 245 11.75 -0.55 13.30
C GLU A 245 12.04 0.94 13.54
N GLN A 246 12.09 1.37 14.81
CA GLN A 246 12.42 2.75 15.17
C GLN A 246 13.46 2.78 16.30
N ASP A 247 14.71 3.06 15.95
CA ASP A 247 15.77 3.24 16.94
C ASP A 247 15.71 4.66 17.51
N ARG A 248 15.19 4.81 18.74
CA ARG A 248 15.17 6.09 19.45
C ARG A 248 16.39 6.22 20.34
N GLN A 249 17.35 7.09 19.98
CA GLN A 249 18.56 7.34 20.78
C GLN A 249 18.34 8.08 22.12
N ASN A 250 17.11 8.30 22.60
CA ASN A 250 16.87 8.89 23.93
C ASN A 250 15.72 8.21 24.67
N SER A 251 16.06 7.60 25.81
CA SER A 251 15.15 7.21 26.88
C SER A 251 14.51 8.46 27.47
N ASP A 252 13.19 8.65 27.33
CA ASP A 252 12.30 9.36 28.27
C ASP A 252 10.97 9.76 27.59
N ILE A 253 10.23 8.80 26.99
CA ILE A 253 8.84 9.05 26.59
C ILE A 253 7.98 7.86 27.07
N ASP A 254 6.97 8.18 27.87
CA ASP A 254 6.03 7.23 28.49
C ASP A 254 5.28 6.41 27.43
N ASN A 255 5.36 5.09 27.59
CA ASN A 255 5.02 4.07 26.60
C ASN A 255 3.53 3.71 26.67
N ASN A 256 2.66 4.41 25.94
CA ASN A 256 1.20 4.19 26.03
C ASN A 256 0.42 4.37 24.72
N GLU A 257 0.98 3.95 23.56
CA GLU A 257 0.28 3.97 22.26
C GLU A 257 0.29 2.58 21.59
N GLU A 258 -0.91 2.05 21.30
CA GLU A 258 -1.15 0.77 20.61
C GLU A 258 -1.59 0.98 19.14
N GLY A 259 -0.87 0.35 18.20
CA GLY A 259 -1.31 -0.26 16.92
C GLY A 259 -1.94 0.59 15.80
N VAL A 260 -1.25 0.71 14.64
CA VAL A 260 -1.83 1.11 13.34
C VAL A 260 -1.16 0.35 12.19
N VAL A 261 -1.91 0.01 11.13
CA VAL A 261 -1.38 -0.51 9.86
C VAL A 261 -0.55 0.58 9.19
N ALA A 262 0.77 0.47 9.37
CA ALA A 262 1.85 1.11 8.62
C ALA A 262 1.64 2.58 8.20
N THR A 263 1.07 3.39 9.09
CA THR A 263 1.26 4.84 9.06
C THR A 263 1.98 5.21 10.35
N SER A 264 3.24 5.63 10.26
CA SER A 264 3.96 6.13 11.43
C SER A 264 3.52 7.57 11.72
N SER A 265 2.34 7.76 12.33
CA SER A 265 1.90 9.11 12.72
C SER A 265 2.59 9.55 14.00
N THR A 266 3.87 9.92 13.91
CA THR A 266 4.44 10.90 14.83
C THR A 266 4.33 12.27 14.16
N ASP A 267 3.91 13.26 14.93
CA ASP A 267 3.57 14.62 14.49
C ASP A 267 4.40 15.14 13.29
N ALA A 268 3.71 15.69 12.30
CA ALA A 268 4.20 16.38 11.09
C ALA A 268 4.93 15.55 9.99
N ASN A 269 5.48 14.36 10.25
CA ASN A 269 6.28 13.60 9.26
C ASN A 269 5.90 12.11 9.17
N ALA A 270 4.62 11.79 8.96
CA ALA A 270 4.23 10.39 8.80
C ALA A 270 4.61 9.85 7.41
N VAL A 271 5.51 8.87 7.39
CA VAL A 271 5.85 8.07 6.22
C VAL A 271 5.06 6.77 6.27
N SER A 272 4.44 6.39 5.16
CA SER A 272 3.75 5.11 5.02
C SER A 272 4.18 4.37 3.76
N LEU A 273 4.41 3.07 3.90
CA LEU A 273 4.59 2.15 2.77
C LEU A 273 3.22 1.63 2.32
N GLY A 274 2.99 1.66 1.01
CA GLY A 274 1.74 1.20 0.42
C GLY A 274 1.95 0.17 -0.68
N PHE A 275 1.06 -0.82 -0.74
CA PHE A 275 0.81 -1.64 -1.92
C PHE A 275 -0.68 -1.57 -2.24
N ALA A 276 -1.00 -1.05 -3.40
CA ALA A 276 -2.36 -0.69 -3.82
C ALA A 276 -2.65 -1.24 -5.21
N TRP A 277 -3.92 -1.50 -5.52
CA TRP A 277 -4.34 -2.00 -6.83
C TRP A 277 -5.73 -1.47 -7.19
N LYS A 278 -6.08 -1.54 -8.48
CA LYS A 278 -7.40 -1.10 -8.98
C LYS A 278 -8.49 -2.12 -8.63
N GLN A 279 -9.74 -1.68 -8.56
CA GLN A 279 -10.89 -2.60 -8.39
C GLN A 279 -11.20 -3.39 -9.66
N THR A 280 -10.43 -3.18 -10.73
CA THR A 280 -10.68 -3.74 -12.05
C THR A 280 -9.38 -4.20 -12.68
N ALA A 281 -9.46 -5.28 -13.43
CA ALA A 281 -8.41 -5.78 -14.31
C ALA A 281 -8.95 -5.80 -15.73
N THR A 282 -8.08 -5.62 -16.72
CA THR A 282 -8.45 -5.77 -18.11
C THR A 282 -8.39 -7.25 -18.46
N VAL A 283 -9.55 -7.86 -18.72
CA VAL A 283 -9.72 -9.26 -19.09
C VAL A 283 -10.16 -9.32 -20.55
N ASP A 284 -9.34 -9.89 -21.41
CA ASP A 284 -9.54 -9.98 -22.87
C ASP A 284 -9.87 -8.61 -23.51
N GLY A 285 -9.25 -7.55 -23.00
CA GLY A 285 -9.45 -6.17 -23.46
C GLY A 285 -10.67 -5.45 -22.87
N VAL A 286 -11.38 -6.05 -21.92
CA VAL A 286 -12.54 -5.47 -21.24
C VAL A 286 -12.24 -5.30 -19.75
N ASP A 287 -12.52 -4.13 -19.20
CA ASP A 287 -12.35 -3.90 -17.76
C ASP A 287 -13.41 -4.66 -16.96
N MET A 288 -12.96 -5.60 -16.14
CA MET A 288 -13.78 -6.47 -15.30
C MET A 288 -13.44 -6.25 -13.82
N PRO A 289 -14.41 -6.40 -12.91
CA PRO A 289 -14.15 -6.30 -11.47
C PRO A 289 -13.10 -7.31 -10.98
N VAL A 290 -12.27 -6.87 -10.05
CA VAL A 290 -11.38 -7.70 -9.24
C VAL A 290 -11.96 -7.78 -7.84
N HIS A 291 -12.22 -8.99 -7.38
CA HIS A 291 -12.75 -9.23 -6.05
C HIS A 291 -11.62 -9.53 -5.08
N THR A 292 -11.69 -9.04 -3.85
CA THR A 292 -10.65 -9.27 -2.83
C THR A 292 -11.25 -10.00 -1.63
N THR A 293 -10.66 -11.14 -1.27
CA THR A 293 -10.98 -11.87 -0.03
C THR A 293 -9.78 -11.82 0.89
N VAL A 294 -9.96 -11.28 2.11
CA VAL A 294 -8.93 -11.34 3.16
C VAL A 294 -9.06 -12.68 3.90
N MET A 295 -8.05 -13.53 3.76
CA MET A 295 -8.02 -14.86 4.35
C MET A 295 -7.54 -14.83 5.81
N LYS A 296 -6.49 -14.04 6.07
CA LYS A 296 -5.85 -13.97 7.38
C LYS A 296 -5.20 -12.62 7.59
N SER A 297 -5.25 -12.13 8.82
CA SER A 297 -4.53 -10.94 9.27
C SER A 297 -3.92 -11.23 10.63
N GLU A 298 -2.65 -10.89 10.81
CA GLU A 298 -1.91 -11.05 12.06
C GLU A 298 -1.15 -9.77 12.37
N THR A 299 -1.04 -9.45 13.65
CA THR A 299 -0.28 -8.31 14.15
C THR A 299 0.56 -8.78 15.31
N GLU A 300 1.85 -8.49 15.23
CA GLU A 300 2.84 -8.75 16.27
C GLU A 300 3.47 -7.42 16.65
N THR A 301 3.58 -7.14 17.94
CA THR A 301 4.15 -5.89 18.45
C THR A 301 5.07 -6.21 19.60
N SER A 302 6.26 -5.61 19.57
CA SER A 302 7.25 -5.62 20.66
C SER A 302 7.63 -4.18 20.99
N GLU A 303 8.55 -3.97 21.95
CA GLU A 303 8.91 -2.63 22.42
C GLU A 303 9.40 -1.71 21.28
N ASP A 304 10.15 -2.26 20.31
CA ASP A 304 10.79 -1.49 19.24
C ASP A 304 10.41 -1.92 17.81
N GLU A 305 9.57 -2.96 17.69
CA GLU A 305 9.20 -3.54 16.40
C GLU A 305 7.69 -3.76 16.28
N PHE A 306 7.13 -3.29 15.18
CA PHE A 306 5.77 -3.59 14.75
C PHE A 306 5.80 -4.42 13.47
N GLU A 307 5.08 -5.55 13.46
CA GLU A 307 4.90 -6.38 12.28
C GLU A 307 3.41 -6.65 12.00
N PHE A 308 3.00 -6.41 10.75
CA PHE A 308 1.66 -6.70 10.26
C PHE A 308 1.73 -7.66 9.07
N LYS A 309 1.06 -8.81 9.17
CA LYS A 309 0.98 -9.82 8.10
C LYS A 309 -0.45 -9.91 7.60
N GLN A 310 -0.65 -9.91 6.29
CA GLN A 310 -1.95 -10.16 5.69
C GLN A 310 -1.84 -11.18 4.57
N ARG A 311 -2.86 -12.03 4.43
CA ARG A 311 -3.00 -12.95 3.30
C ARG A 311 -4.36 -12.72 2.67
N PHE A 312 -4.39 -12.56 1.36
CA PHE A 312 -5.62 -12.31 0.62
C PHE A 312 -5.58 -12.92 -0.78
N VAL A 313 -6.75 -13.11 -1.36
CA VAL A 313 -6.95 -13.59 -2.73
C VAL A 313 -7.52 -12.45 -3.56
N LEU A 314 -6.95 -12.26 -4.75
CA LEU A 314 -7.55 -11.45 -5.81
C LEU A 314 -8.25 -12.38 -6.81
N GLY A 315 -9.56 -12.31 -6.87
CA GLY A 315 -10.41 -13.04 -7.82
C GLY A 315 -10.57 -12.26 -9.12
N TYR A 316 -10.33 -12.92 -10.25
CA TYR A 316 -10.45 -12.38 -11.59
C TYR A 316 -11.50 -13.13 -12.39
N ALA A 317 -12.29 -12.40 -13.18
CA ALA A 317 -13.11 -13.03 -14.21
C ALA A 317 -12.24 -13.89 -15.13
N ARG A 318 -12.80 -15.00 -15.59
CA ARG A 318 -12.15 -15.90 -16.55
C ARG A 318 -11.85 -15.15 -17.86
N GLY A 319 -10.63 -15.30 -18.34
CA GLY A 319 -10.20 -14.83 -19.67
C GLY A 319 -8.88 -15.48 -20.09
N ASP A 320 -8.53 -15.26 -21.35
CA ASP A 320 -7.28 -15.74 -21.95
C ASP A 320 -6.13 -14.78 -21.63
N VAL A 321 -6.40 -13.48 -21.48
CA VAL A 321 -5.41 -12.47 -21.10
C VAL A 321 -5.98 -11.60 -19.98
N ILE A 322 -5.28 -11.56 -18.84
CA ILE A 322 -5.63 -10.74 -17.68
C ILE A 322 -4.47 -9.82 -17.37
N VAL A 323 -4.72 -8.51 -17.36
CA VAL A 323 -3.74 -7.49 -16.95
C VAL A 323 -4.30 -6.73 -15.75
N HIS A 324 -3.54 -6.70 -14.66
CA HIS A 324 -3.91 -5.99 -13.45
C HIS A 324 -2.78 -5.07 -13.00
N ASP A 325 -3.14 -3.90 -12.47
CA ASP A 325 -2.24 -2.75 -12.38
C ASP A 325 -1.91 -2.31 -10.93
N PRO A 326 -1.23 -3.10 -10.08
CA PRO A 326 -0.78 -2.62 -8.78
C PRO A 326 0.26 -1.48 -8.83
N VAL A 327 0.38 -0.78 -7.71
CA VAL A 327 1.38 0.26 -7.41
C VAL A 327 1.94 -0.01 -6.01
N ALA A 328 3.25 0.05 -5.86
CA ALA A 328 3.94 0.01 -4.57
C ALA A 328 4.71 1.30 -4.36
N GLY A 329 4.75 1.87 -3.16
CA GLY A 329 5.54 3.07 -2.95
C GLY A 329 5.50 3.63 -1.54
N VAL A 330 6.16 4.78 -1.40
CA VAL A 330 6.25 5.54 -0.16
C VAL A 330 5.43 6.82 -0.28
N SER A 331 4.55 7.09 0.68
CA SER A 331 3.79 8.33 0.76
C SER A 331 4.09 9.10 2.04
N TYR A 332 4.17 10.44 1.92
CA TYR A 332 4.38 11.37 3.04
C TYR A 332 3.06 12.08 3.37
N ALA A 333 2.67 12.10 4.65
CA ALA A 333 1.41 12.72 5.09
C ALA A 333 1.33 14.24 4.82
N SER A 334 2.46 14.95 4.77
CA SER A 334 2.49 16.37 4.43
C SER A 334 2.06 16.63 2.98
N ALA A 335 2.42 15.75 2.03
CA ALA A 335 1.99 15.81 0.64
C ALA A 335 0.53 15.37 0.45
N ALA A 336 0.02 14.48 1.31
CA ALA A 336 -1.35 14.01 1.26
C ALA A 336 -2.35 15.16 1.50
N SER A 337 -2.04 16.13 2.37
CA SER A 337 -2.94 17.26 2.65
C SER A 337 -3.26 18.12 1.41
N ALA A 338 -2.33 18.20 0.44
CA ALA A 338 -2.56 18.87 -0.85
C ALA A 338 -3.27 17.96 -1.88
N ALA A 339 -3.05 16.63 -1.83
CA ALA A 339 -3.71 15.67 -2.71
C ALA A 339 -5.11 15.24 -2.23
N VAL A 340 -5.45 15.47 -0.96
CA VAL A 340 -6.77 15.18 -0.35
C VAL A 340 -7.88 16.03 -0.96
N GLU A 341 -7.57 17.21 -1.52
CA GLU A 341 -8.56 17.97 -2.30
C GLU A 341 -9.00 17.24 -3.60
N GLU A 342 -8.25 16.24 -4.08
CA GLU A 342 -8.58 15.51 -5.32
C GLU A 342 -9.12 14.08 -5.14
N GLY A 343 -9.28 13.56 -3.92
CA GLY A 343 -10.07 12.33 -3.65
C GLY A 343 -9.58 11.01 -4.29
N LYS A 344 -8.31 10.90 -4.71
CA LYS A 344 -7.82 9.75 -5.51
C LYS A 344 -7.43 8.49 -4.73
N TRP A 345 -7.03 8.58 -3.46
CA TRP A 345 -6.49 7.42 -2.72
C TRP A 345 -7.53 6.70 -1.84
N TYR A 346 -8.55 7.40 -1.34
CA TYR A 346 -9.52 6.84 -0.38
C TYR A 346 -10.61 5.95 -0.98
N ASN A 347 -10.69 5.83 -2.31
CA ASN A 347 -11.69 5.00 -3.00
C ASN A 347 -11.16 3.63 -3.45
N LEU A 348 -9.96 3.22 -3.01
CA LEU A 348 -9.44 1.88 -3.27
C LEU A 348 -10.08 0.87 -2.28
N PRO A 349 -10.66 -0.25 -2.78
CA PRO A 349 -11.38 -1.22 -1.98
C PRO A 349 -10.37 -2.06 -1.21
N GLY A 350 -10.72 -2.43 0.03
CA GLY A 350 -9.80 -3.12 0.96
C GLY A 350 -9.09 -2.17 1.93
N PHE A 351 -8.93 -0.87 1.60
CA PHE A 351 -8.42 0.15 2.52
C PHE A 351 -9.53 0.99 3.19
N GLY A 352 -10.78 0.85 2.74
CA GLY A 352 -11.95 1.57 3.29
C GLY A 352 -12.32 1.24 4.75
N VAL A 353 -11.58 0.34 5.41
CA VAL A 353 -11.74 0.02 6.84
C VAL A 353 -10.57 0.53 7.69
N LEU A 354 -9.47 0.99 7.08
CA LEU A 354 -8.25 1.37 7.81
C LEU A 354 -7.93 2.87 7.83
N ALA A 355 -8.55 3.66 6.95
CA ALA A 355 -8.43 5.13 7.00
C ALA A 355 -9.32 5.81 8.07
N THR A 356 -10.02 5.05 8.93
CA THR A 356 -10.66 5.55 10.15
C THR A 356 -9.79 5.27 11.39
N LEU A 357 -8.54 5.68 11.36
CA LEU A 357 -7.68 5.67 12.55
C LEU A 357 -6.75 6.87 12.49
N THR A 358 -7.29 8.05 12.85
CA THR A 358 -6.58 9.19 13.45
C THR A 358 -7.58 10.30 13.78
N ALA A 359 -8.29 10.15 14.89
CA ALA A 359 -8.86 11.25 15.67
C ALA A 359 -9.31 10.76 17.07
N PHE A 360 -8.41 10.15 17.85
CA PHE A 360 -8.64 10.03 19.29
C PHE A 360 -8.04 11.26 19.98
N ILE A 361 -8.81 12.35 19.99
CA ILE A 361 -8.55 13.49 20.87
C ILE A 361 -8.85 13.03 22.30
N GLY A 362 -7.79 12.80 23.08
CA GLY A 362 -7.88 12.66 24.52
C GLY A 362 -8.48 13.90 25.16
N THR A 363 -9.76 13.85 25.53
CA THR A 363 -10.34 14.76 26.52
C THR A 363 -11.43 14.06 27.32
N ALA A 364 -11.16 13.74 28.59
CA ALA A 364 -12.13 13.91 29.68
C ALA A 364 -11.46 13.74 31.06
N PHE A 365 -11.02 14.87 31.61
CA PHE A 365 -11.24 15.32 32.98
C PHE A 365 -11.38 14.30 34.13
N LEU A 366 -10.39 14.39 35.03
CA LEU A 366 -10.50 14.30 36.48
C LEU A 366 -11.92 14.57 37.04
N VAL A 367 -12.58 13.53 37.56
CA VAL A 367 -13.53 13.67 38.66
C VAL A 367 -13.19 12.63 39.72
N ARG A 368 -12.52 13.08 40.79
CA ARG A 368 -12.46 12.37 42.07
C ARG A 368 -13.85 12.34 42.70
N PRO A 369 -14.32 11.19 43.21
CA PRO A 369 -15.20 11.17 44.35
C PRO A 369 -14.42 10.87 45.62
N ARG A 370 -14.78 11.61 46.66
CA ARG A 370 -14.29 11.57 48.03
C ARG A 370 -14.36 10.17 48.65
N THR A 371 -13.36 9.89 49.45
CA THR A 371 -13.38 8.98 50.59
C THR A 371 -14.65 9.12 51.42
N VAL A 372 -15.32 7.99 51.68
CA VAL A 372 -16.16 7.79 52.87
C VAL A 372 -15.75 6.47 53.52
N ASN A 373 -15.14 6.58 54.70
CA ASN A 373 -14.97 5.48 55.63
C ASN A 373 -16.33 5.02 56.15
N ARG A 374 -16.55 3.70 56.23
CA ARG A 374 -17.26 3.12 57.38
C ARG A 374 -16.78 1.70 57.69
N ILE A 375 -16.69 1.49 58.99
CA ILE A 375 -16.07 0.43 59.77
C ILE A 375 -17.14 -0.63 60.14
N ASN A 376 -16.69 -1.89 60.26
CA ASN A 376 -17.25 -3.02 61.03
C ASN A 376 -18.63 -3.59 60.60
N ASP A 377 -18.99 -4.86 60.80
CA ASP A 377 -18.51 -5.91 61.70
C ASP A 377 -19.02 -7.30 61.24
N SER A 378 -18.49 -8.35 61.86
CA SER A 378 -19.10 -9.65 62.17
C SER A 378 -19.23 -10.75 61.09
N ASP A 379 -18.46 -11.82 61.34
CA ASP A 379 -18.90 -13.21 61.53
C ASP A 379 -19.88 -13.84 60.51
N ILE A 380 -19.44 -14.94 59.89
CA ILE A 380 -20.10 -16.24 60.01
C ILE A 380 -19.08 -17.36 59.75
N VAL A 381 -19.09 -18.29 60.68
CA VAL A 381 -18.31 -19.52 60.80
C VAL A 381 -19.26 -20.71 60.55
N LEU A 382 -18.71 -21.82 60.02
CA LEU A 382 -19.29 -23.16 59.80
C LEU A 382 -20.10 -23.31 58.49
N ASP A 383 -19.97 -24.38 57.71
CA ASP A 383 -19.83 -25.77 58.17
C ASP A 383 -19.15 -26.67 57.12
N SER A 384 -18.49 -27.71 57.64
CA SER A 384 -18.03 -28.87 56.88
C SER A 384 -19.21 -29.77 56.48
N LEU A 385 -19.05 -30.57 55.43
CA LEU A 385 -19.38 -32.00 55.36
C LEU A 385 -19.40 -32.48 53.91
N GLY A 386 -19.02 -33.75 53.71
CA GLY A 386 -19.70 -34.58 52.72
C GLY A 386 -18.84 -35.14 51.61
N SER A 387 -18.27 -36.31 51.89
CA SER A 387 -17.57 -37.19 50.97
C SER A 387 -18.51 -38.03 50.07
N VAL A 388 -17.93 -38.60 49.00
CA VAL A 388 -18.17 -39.97 48.47
C VAL A 388 -19.39 -40.21 47.53
N VAL A 389 -19.12 -40.68 46.30
CA VAL A 389 -19.45 -42.03 45.72
C VAL A 389 -19.36 -42.03 44.18
N GLN A 390 -18.40 -42.81 43.68
CA GLN A 390 -18.36 -43.77 42.55
C GLN A 390 -19.53 -44.03 41.55
N GLN A 391 -19.07 -44.44 40.35
CA GLN A 391 -19.66 -45.36 39.33
C GLN A 391 -20.81 -44.79 38.47
N SER A 392 -20.85 -45.01 37.15
CA SER A 392 -20.50 -46.20 36.35
C SER A 392 -19.70 -45.91 35.08
#